data_AF-A0A8U0NKH8-F1
#
_entry.id   AF-A0A8U0NKH8-F1
#
_cell.length_a   1.000
_cell.length_b   1.000
_cell.length_c   1.000
_cell.angle_alpha   90.00
_cell.angle_beta   90.00
_cell.angle_gamma   90.00
#
_symmetry.space_group_name_H-M   'P 1'
#
loop_
_entity.id
_entity.type
_entity.pdbx_description
1 polymer ?
#
loop_
_entity_poly.entity_id
_entity_poly.type
_entity_poly.pdbx_seq_one_letter_code
_entity_poly.pdbx_strand_id
1 'polypeptide(L)'
;MGLWGVFRILSLLLVPLLPGTACGLRLLPTVFGLNFPDLQCLAVQARGGQEIGCRWQPALLEVRPNKRSRPGNFCLATVLSKELTFQSPPTQNWQGTLLGAETMAIFRQLSLGTKAALAAGTVFVSMIVSRSYLAGSLELRAWRWLFRLQLALFANSLMLIGSLYIWRSAVSNLSHSPAAESTCFQLWKMAVGAFLALAHSSFFTMLFLVAEEPYLFSLAAYSCLGAYIIMVFFLCTLSGMEQACQLLAWRSGRVVGSLDKTRKLAVRPALAVAVTAVLSVAGLLNAAQPPAVKTVEVPIHQLPPSMDSLKIVLLSDIHLGPTVGRTKMEMFVSMVNMLEPDVTVIVGDLCDSEASVLRTAVAPLGQLHSRLGTYFVTGNHEYYTSDVSNWFALLESLNVKPLHNENVKISATGAQHGGGDGEDWICLAGVDDIEADILHYSGHGMDLVKALGGCSPDHTTILLAHQPLAAKRALQARPDINLILSGHTHAGQIFPLNVAAYLLNPFFAGLYQVAQTTFVYVSPGTAYYGIPMRLGSRAEITELILRRAP
;
A
#
# COMPACT_ATOMS: atom_id res chain seq x y z
N MET A 1 -16.72 15.95 -20.07
CA MET A 1 -17.31 16.69 -18.94
C MET A 1 -16.17 17.32 -18.15
N GLY A 2 -16.08 18.65 -18.12
CA GLY A 2 -14.91 19.36 -17.56
C GLY A 2 -14.82 19.32 -16.03
N LEU A 3 -13.63 19.65 -15.48
CA LEU A 3 -13.31 19.72 -14.04
C LEU A 3 -14.34 20.47 -13.18
N TRP A 4 -15.12 21.38 -13.78
CA TRP A 4 -16.21 22.11 -13.13
C TRP A 4 -17.45 21.25 -12.79
N GLY A 5 -17.71 20.17 -13.54
CA GLY A 5 -18.81 19.25 -13.24
C GLY A 5 -18.53 18.38 -12.01
N VAL A 6 -17.26 18.02 -11.81
CA VAL A 6 -16.79 17.22 -10.65
C VAL A 6 -16.86 18.05 -9.36
N PHE A 7 -16.50 19.34 -9.42
CA PHE A 7 -16.66 20.26 -8.30
C PHE A 7 -18.12 20.45 -7.87
N ARG A 8 -19.06 20.44 -8.84
CA ARG A 8 -20.52 20.54 -8.57
C ARG A 8 -21.08 19.32 -7.84
N ILE A 9 -20.57 18.12 -8.14
CA ILE A 9 -20.98 16.88 -7.47
C ILE A 9 -20.40 16.83 -6.05
N LEU A 10 -19.14 17.26 -5.86
CA LEU A 10 -18.51 17.35 -4.53
C LEU A 10 -19.16 18.39 -3.61
N SER A 11 -19.71 19.47 -4.15
CA SER A 11 -20.42 20.49 -3.37
C SER A 11 -21.86 20.10 -2.99
N LEU A 12 -22.49 19.18 -3.74
CA LEU A 12 -23.80 18.62 -3.36
C LEU A 12 -23.72 17.57 -2.24
N LEU A 13 -22.54 16.97 -2.02
CA LEU A 13 -22.26 16.08 -0.88
C LEU A 13 -21.95 16.85 0.43
N LEU A 14 -21.89 18.19 0.38
CA LEU A 14 -21.59 19.08 1.50
C LEU A 14 -22.88 19.75 2.04
N VAL A 15 -23.83 18.95 2.53
CA VAL A 15 -24.85 19.44 3.48
C VAL A 15 -24.40 19.03 4.89
N PRO A 16 -24.26 19.96 5.85
CA PRO A 16 -23.86 19.60 7.20
C PRO A 16 -25.00 18.83 7.89
N LEU A 17 -24.75 17.56 8.22
CA LEU A 17 -25.58 16.81 9.16
C LEU A 17 -25.45 17.47 10.54
N LEU A 18 -26.54 18.07 11.00
CA LEU A 18 -26.71 18.60 12.35
C LEU A 18 -26.61 17.47 13.41
N PRO A 19 -26.27 17.79 14.67
CA PRO A 19 -26.01 16.80 15.71
C PRO A 19 -27.33 16.21 16.23
N GLY A 20 -27.51 14.88 16.13
CA GLY A 20 -28.72 14.25 16.65
C GLY A 20 -28.92 12.75 16.46
N THR A 21 -28.00 12.02 15.81
CA THR A 21 -28.15 10.55 15.67
C THR A 21 -26.88 9.85 16.14
N ALA A 22 -26.93 9.31 17.35
CA ALA A 22 -25.99 8.32 17.83
C ALA A 22 -26.19 7.02 17.03
N CYS A 23 -25.43 6.85 15.96
CA CYS A 23 -25.25 5.57 15.30
C CYS A 23 -23.73 5.31 15.30
N GLY A 24 -23.29 4.35 16.12
CA GLY A 24 -21.88 4.05 16.30
C GLY A 24 -21.22 3.66 14.99
N LEU A 25 -20.36 4.54 14.47
CA LEU A 25 -19.40 4.19 13.43
C LEU A 25 -18.37 3.23 14.05
N ARG A 26 -18.40 1.95 13.67
CA ARG A 26 -17.22 1.10 13.75
C ARG A 26 -16.20 1.63 12.75
N LEU A 27 -15.19 2.34 13.26
CA LEU A 27 -14.02 2.76 12.50
C LEU A 27 -13.18 1.52 12.17
N LEU A 28 -13.17 1.11 10.91
CA LEU A 28 -12.23 0.13 10.35
C LEU A 28 -11.05 0.90 9.72
N PRO A 29 -9.81 0.74 10.21
CA PRO A 29 -8.64 1.36 9.60
C PRO A 29 -7.94 0.36 8.66
N THR A 30 -7.92 0.63 7.36
CA THR A 30 -6.97 0.03 6.40
C THR A 30 -6.91 0.91 5.15
N VAL A 31 -5.92 1.83 5.11
CA VAL A 31 -5.65 2.66 3.92
C VAL A 31 -4.15 2.65 3.55
N PHE A 32 -3.29 1.93 4.28
CA PHE A 32 -1.82 1.96 4.08
C PHE A 32 -1.08 0.64 4.33
N GLY A 33 -1.74 -0.52 4.34
CA GLY A 33 -1.09 -1.76 4.79
C GLY A 33 -0.68 -1.74 6.27
N LEU A 34 -1.17 -0.77 7.05
CA LEU A 34 -1.01 -0.71 8.50
C LEU A 34 -2.29 -1.26 9.14
N ASN A 35 -2.28 -2.55 9.45
CA ASN A 35 -3.32 -3.16 10.29
C ASN A 35 -2.97 -2.92 11.76
N PHE A 36 -3.85 -2.23 12.49
CA PHE A 36 -3.80 -2.25 13.95
C PHE A 36 -4.45 -3.55 14.42
N PRO A 37 -3.88 -4.26 15.43
CA PRO A 37 -4.53 -5.42 15.99
C PRO A 37 -5.90 -5.04 16.54
N ASP A 38 -6.90 -5.86 16.27
CA ASP A 38 -8.20 -5.80 16.93
C ASP A 38 -7.95 -5.71 18.44
N LEU A 39 -8.31 -4.58 19.04
CA LEU A 39 -8.52 -4.49 20.48
C LEU A 39 -9.71 -5.41 20.80
N GLN A 40 -9.42 -6.69 21.01
CA GLN A 40 -10.35 -7.59 21.66
C GLN A 40 -10.66 -6.98 23.03
N CYS A 41 -11.89 -6.51 23.20
CA CYS A 41 -12.44 -6.31 24.53
C CYS A 41 -12.36 -7.64 25.27
N LEU A 42 -11.39 -7.78 26.17
CA LEU A 42 -11.46 -8.69 27.29
C LEU A 42 -12.69 -8.31 28.11
N ALA A 43 -13.82 -8.94 27.81
CA ALA A 43 -14.96 -8.94 28.70
C ALA A 43 -14.55 -9.70 29.96
N VAL A 44 -14.15 -8.94 30.98
CA VAL A 44 -14.00 -9.44 32.35
C VAL A 44 -15.34 -10.03 32.78
N GLN A 45 -15.31 -11.32 33.06
CA GLN A 45 -16.43 -12.10 33.54
C GLN A 45 -16.86 -11.56 34.92
N ALA A 46 -17.89 -10.73 34.96
CA ALA A 46 -18.54 -10.34 36.19
C ALA A 46 -19.49 -11.48 36.61
N ARG A 47 -19.13 -12.17 37.70
CA ARG A 47 -20.03 -13.02 38.47
C ARG A 47 -21.20 -12.18 38.98
N GLY A 48 -22.42 -12.62 38.75
CA GLY A 48 -23.62 -12.05 39.38
C GLY A 48 -24.79 -12.06 38.40
N GLY A 49 -25.70 -13.01 38.58
CA GLY A 49 -26.81 -13.25 37.67
C GLY A 49 -27.79 -12.08 37.57
N GLN A 50 -28.22 -11.82 36.34
CA GLN A 50 -29.60 -11.47 35.99
C GLN A 50 -29.75 -11.58 34.46
N GLU A 51 -30.66 -12.45 34.03
CA GLU A 51 -31.06 -12.57 32.62
C GLU A 51 -31.81 -11.30 32.18
N ILE A 52 -31.42 -10.71 31.06
CA ILE A 52 -32.26 -9.76 30.32
C ILE A 52 -32.37 -10.28 28.89
N GLY A 53 -33.49 -10.95 28.60
CA GLY A 53 -33.84 -11.42 27.27
C GLY A 53 -34.42 -10.29 26.41
N CYS A 54 -34.00 -10.22 25.14
CA CYS A 54 -34.71 -9.48 24.10
C CYS A 54 -35.17 -10.46 23.00
N ARG A 55 -36.49 -10.65 22.94
CA ARG A 55 -37.24 -11.42 21.92
C ARG A 55 -37.35 -10.59 20.64
N TRP A 56 -37.03 -11.18 19.48
CA TRP A 56 -37.38 -10.62 18.17
C TRP A 56 -38.67 -11.28 17.66
N GLN A 57 -39.71 -10.48 17.41
CA GLN A 57 -40.89 -10.88 16.62
C GLN A 57 -40.73 -10.34 15.19
N PRO A 58 -40.97 -11.14 14.14
CA PRO A 58 -41.01 -10.64 12.77
C PRO A 58 -42.41 -10.11 12.43
N ALA A 59 -42.51 -8.84 12.06
CA ALA A 59 -43.72 -8.29 11.45
C ALA A 59 -43.72 -8.63 9.94
N LEU A 60 -44.69 -9.48 9.57
CA LEU A 60 -45.11 -9.74 8.19
C LEU A 60 -45.70 -8.47 7.56
N LEU A 61 -45.26 -8.13 6.37
CA LEU A 61 -45.99 -7.27 5.44
C LEU A 61 -46.35 -8.11 4.21
N GLU A 62 -47.61 -8.56 4.20
CA GLU A 62 -48.27 -9.16 3.04
C GLU A 62 -48.41 -8.13 1.91
N VAL A 63 -47.97 -8.48 0.71
CA VAL A 63 -48.42 -7.83 -0.53
C VAL A 63 -49.19 -8.86 -1.35
N ARG A 64 -50.52 -8.67 -1.44
CA ARG A 64 -51.42 -9.46 -2.28
C ARG A 64 -51.16 -9.16 -3.77
N PRO A 65 -51.18 -10.15 -4.67
CA PRO A 65 -51.18 -9.91 -6.11
C PRO A 65 -52.61 -9.70 -6.60
N ASN A 66 -52.82 -8.74 -7.51
CA ASN A 66 -54.03 -8.72 -8.34
C ASN A 66 -53.67 -8.68 -9.83
N LYS A 67 -54.36 -9.54 -10.59
CA LYS A 67 -54.19 -9.83 -12.02
C LYS A 67 -55.03 -8.91 -12.91
N ARG A 68 -54.62 -8.82 -14.19
CA ARG A 68 -55.25 -8.26 -15.43
C ARG A 68 -54.46 -7.02 -15.89
N SER A 69 -53.90 -6.89 -17.11
CA SER A 69 -54.21 -7.44 -18.45
C SER A 69 -53.00 -7.22 -19.40
N ARG A 70 -52.86 -8.06 -20.46
CA ARG A 70 -51.95 -7.90 -21.62
C ARG A 70 -52.63 -7.04 -22.74
N PRO A 71 -52.09 -6.91 -23.97
CA PRO A 71 -50.86 -6.23 -24.45
C PRO A 71 -51.16 -5.19 -25.58
N GLY A 72 -50.19 -4.35 -25.98
CA GLY A 72 -50.15 -3.80 -27.36
C GLY A 72 -49.83 -2.31 -27.60
N ASN A 73 -48.88 -2.12 -28.53
CA ASN A 73 -48.73 -1.07 -29.55
C ASN A 73 -48.22 0.37 -29.26
N PHE A 74 -47.11 0.64 -29.96
CA PHE A 74 -46.65 1.91 -30.53
C PHE A 74 -47.76 2.93 -30.90
N CYS A 75 -47.54 4.22 -30.60
CA CYS A 75 -47.51 5.26 -31.64
C CYS A 75 -46.97 6.61 -31.12
N LEU A 76 -46.21 7.23 -32.01
CA LEU A 76 -45.72 8.60 -32.04
C LEU A 76 -46.90 9.53 -32.40
N ALA A 77 -47.13 10.64 -31.69
CA ALA A 77 -47.69 11.87 -32.27
C ALA A 77 -47.68 13.06 -31.30
N THR A 78 -47.01 14.10 -31.79
CA THR A 78 -47.07 15.52 -31.46
C THR A 78 -48.49 16.07 -31.26
N VAL A 79 -48.73 16.85 -30.20
CA VAL A 79 -49.72 17.96 -30.19
C VAL A 79 -49.17 19.14 -29.37
N LEU A 80 -49.21 20.29 -30.03
CA LEU A 80 -48.85 21.63 -29.59
C LEU A 80 -49.79 22.22 -28.52
N SER A 81 -49.22 23.17 -27.77
CA SER A 81 -49.83 24.38 -27.21
C SER A 81 -51.07 24.24 -26.31
N LYS A 82 -50.84 24.43 -25.01
CA LYS A 82 -51.72 25.27 -24.18
C LYS A 82 -50.88 26.17 -23.29
N GLU A 83 -51.11 27.46 -23.46
CA GLU A 83 -50.59 28.55 -22.63
C GLU A 83 -50.90 28.28 -21.15
N LEU A 84 -49.86 28.29 -20.33
CA LEU A 84 -49.96 28.60 -18.92
C LEU A 84 -49.10 29.83 -18.69
N THR A 85 -49.78 30.97 -18.66
CA THR A 85 -49.30 32.25 -18.15
C THR A 85 -48.74 32.05 -16.74
N PHE A 86 -47.41 31.98 -16.63
CA PHE A 86 -46.73 32.14 -15.35
C PHE A 86 -46.50 33.63 -15.13
N GLN A 87 -47.25 34.20 -14.18
CA GLN A 87 -46.84 35.42 -13.50
C GLN A 87 -45.43 35.21 -12.96
N SER A 88 -44.52 36.11 -13.32
CA SER A 88 -43.21 36.22 -12.72
C SER A 88 -43.37 36.39 -11.19
N PRO A 89 -42.80 35.49 -10.36
CA PRO A 89 -42.60 35.85 -8.96
C PRO A 89 -41.60 37.01 -8.91
N PRO A 90 -41.72 37.93 -7.94
CA PRO A 90 -40.74 38.99 -7.79
C PRO A 90 -39.36 38.35 -7.58
N THR A 91 -38.34 38.95 -8.18
CA THR A 91 -36.94 38.63 -8.00
C THR A 91 -36.60 38.56 -6.52
N GLN A 92 -36.68 37.35 -5.94
CA GLN A 92 -36.03 37.07 -4.68
C GLN A 92 -34.54 37.03 -4.96
N ASN A 93 -33.87 38.11 -4.58
CA ASN A 93 -32.45 38.15 -4.35
C ASN A 93 -32.04 36.88 -3.58
N TRP A 94 -31.36 35.96 -4.25
CA TRP A 94 -30.52 34.99 -3.57
C TRP A 94 -29.37 35.78 -2.93
N GLN A 95 -29.64 36.39 -1.78
CA GLN A 95 -28.60 36.69 -0.82
C GLN A 95 -27.91 35.36 -0.52
N GLY A 96 -26.64 35.25 -0.95
CA GLY A 96 -25.77 34.16 -0.55
C GLY A 96 -25.91 33.98 0.95
N THR A 97 -26.35 32.78 1.34
CA THR A 97 -26.65 32.41 2.71
C THR A 97 -25.54 32.90 3.65
N LEU A 98 -25.91 33.67 4.68
CA LEU A 98 -25.00 34.15 5.74
C LEU A 98 -24.10 33.04 6.29
N LEU A 99 -24.59 31.79 6.33
CA LEU A 99 -23.80 30.59 6.64
C LEU A 99 -22.55 30.43 5.76
N GLY A 100 -22.64 30.64 4.45
CA GLY A 100 -21.50 30.46 3.54
C GLY A 100 -20.41 31.52 3.71
N ALA A 101 -20.81 32.76 4.00
CA ALA A 101 -19.89 33.86 4.25
C ALA A 101 -19.18 33.72 5.61
N GLU A 102 -19.90 33.33 6.67
CA GLU A 102 -19.33 33.07 7.99
C GLU A 102 -18.39 31.86 7.98
N THR A 103 -18.78 30.77 7.32
CA THR A 103 -17.91 29.58 7.20
C THR A 103 -16.62 29.90 6.44
N MET A 104 -16.71 30.70 5.36
CA MET A 104 -15.54 31.19 4.62
C MET A 104 -14.67 32.15 5.46
N ALA A 105 -15.27 32.97 6.31
CA ALA A 105 -14.55 33.86 7.22
C ALA A 105 -13.78 33.07 8.29
N ILE A 106 -14.41 32.08 8.91
CA ILE A 106 -13.77 31.16 9.87
C ILE A 106 -12.64 30.38 9.20
N PHE A 107 -12.89 29.82 8.01
CA PHE A 107 -11.87 29.08 7.27
C PHE A 107 -10.66 29.96 6.91
N ARG A 108 -10.88 31.23 6.53
CA ARG A 108 -9.78 32.18 6.27
C ARG A 108 -8.88 32.38 7.49
N GLN A 109 -9.45 32.42 8.69
CA GLN A 109 -8.72 32.61 9.95
C GLN A 109 -7.90 31.39 10.40
N LEU A 110 -8.17 30.19 9.85
CA LEU A 110 -7.40 28.99 10.19
C LEU A 110 -5.94 29.07 9.73
N SER A 111 -5.04 28.49 10.53
CA SER A 111 -3.64 28.33 10.14
C SER A 111 -3.51 27.45 8.89
N LEU A 112 -2.46 27.65 8.11
CA LEU A 112 -2.21 26.85 6.89
C LEU A 112 -2.06 25.35 7.21
N GLY A 113 -1.48 25.00 8.37
CA GLY A 113 -1.40 23.62 8.84
C GLY A 113 -2.78 23.03 9.17
N THR A 114 -3.66 23.81 9.80
CA THR A 114 -5.05 23.40 10.07
C THR A 114 -5.82 23.19 8.77
N LYS A 115 -5.63 24.07 7.78
CA LYS A 115 -6.22 23.92 6.44
C LYS A 115 -5.73 22.64 5.75
N ALA A 116 -4.43 22.34 5.83
CA ALA A 116 -3.86 21.11 5.28
C ALA A 116 -4.43 19.85 5.97
N ALA A 117 -4.57 19.87 7.30
CA ALA A 117 -5.16 18.77 8.05
C ALA A 117 -6.64 18.55 7.71
N LEU A 118 -7.42 19.63 7.55
CA LEU A 118 -8.81 19.55 7.09
C LEU A 118 -8.92 19.00 5.67
N ALA A 119 -8.02 19.42 4.76
CA ALA A 119 -7.95 18.88 3.41
C ALA A 119 -7.65 17.37 3.43
N ALA A 120 -6.65 16.94 4.19
CA ALA A 120 -6.31 15.53 4.36
C ALA A 120 -7.50 14.72 4.92
N GLY A 121 -8.16 15.23 5.97
CA GLY A 121 -9.36 14.59 6.53
C GLY A 121 -10.52 14.51 5.53
N THR A 122 -10.72 15.56 4.71
CA THR A 122 -11.76 15.57 3.67
C THR A 122 -11.49 14.54 2.60
N VAL A 123 -10.24 14.46 2.09
CA VAL A 123 -9.87 13.46 1.10
C VAL A 123 -9.98 12.05 1.68
N PHE A 124 -9.58 11.85 2.94
CA PHE A 124 -9.72 10.57 3.63
C PHE A 124 -11.18 10.11 3.72
N VAL A 125 -12.08 11.00 4.13
CA VAL A 125 -13.53 10.70 4.15
C VAL A 125 -14.04 10.42 2.74
N SER A 126 -13.59 11.18 1.73
CA SER A 126 -13.93 10.93 0.33
C SER A 126 -13.46 9.55 -0.15
N MET A 127 -12.28 9.09 0.27
CA MET A 127 -11.78 7.75 -0.02
C MET A 127 -12.67 6.67 0.60
N ILE A 128 -13.06 6.83 1.87
CA ILE A 128 -13.96 5.89 2.56
C ILE A 128 -15.30 5.80 1.83
N VAL A 129 -15.91 6.96 1.52
CA VAL A 129 -17.21 7.01 0.83
C VAL A 129 -17.13 6.40 -0.57
N SER A 130 -16.08 6.74 -1.33
CA SER A 130 -15.83 6.18 -2.67
C SER A 130 -15.71 4.66 -2.61
N ARG A 131 -14.95 4.15 -1.62
CA ARG A 131 -14.74 2.72 -1.42
C ARG A 131 -15.99 1.98 -1.00
N SER A 132 -16.82 2.55 -0.12
CA SER A 132 -18.02 1.87 0.40
C SER A 132 -19.26 1.97 -0.51
N TYR A 133 -19.45 3.09 -1.22
CA TYR A 133 -20.71 3.35 -1.94
C TYR A 133 -20.55 3.38 -3.47
N LEU A 134 -19.38 3.75 -3.99
CA LEU A 134 -19.18 3.91 -5.43
C LEU A 134 -18.54 2.67 -6.09
N ALA A 135 -17.86 1.81 -5.33
CA ALA A 135 -17.16 0.63 -5.85
C ALA A 135 -18.05 -0.31 -6.68
N GLY A 136 -19.33 -0.47 -6.30
CA GLY A 136 -20.29 -1.31 -7.03
C GLY A 136 -20.99 -0.64 -8.23
N SER A 137 -20.79 0.67 -8.46
CA SER A 137 -21.53 1.45 -9.47
C SER A 137 -20.65 2.08 -10.56
N LEU A 138 -19.34 2.14 -10.34
CA LEU A 138 -18.37 2.67 -11.31
C LEU A 138 -17.76 1.54 -12.14
N GLU A 139 -17.48 1.85 -13.41
CA GLU A 139 -16.61 1.00 -14.23
C GLU A 139 -15.24 0.88 -13.55
N LEU A 140 -14.65 -0.33 -13.56
CA LEU A 140 -13.38 -0.65 -12.89
C LEU A 140 -12.26 0.36 -13.24
N ARG A 141 -12.19 0.77 -14.51
CA ARG A 141 -11.22 1.74 -14.99
C ARG A 141 -11.41 3.13 -14.38
N ALA A 142 -12.65 3.60 -14.25
CA ALA A 142 -12.95 4.89 -13.64
C ALA A 142 -12.67 4.88 -12.13
N TRP A 143 -13.04 3.78 -11.47
CA TRP A 143 -12.77 3.58 -10.05
C TRP A 143 -11.27 3.60 -9.74
N ARG A 144 -10.44 2.93 -10.55
CA ARG A 144 -8.98 2.97 -10.42
C ARG A 144 -8.40 4.37 -10.47
N TRP A 145 -8.77 5.16 -11.49
CA TRP A 145 -8.24 6.52 -11.64
C TRP A 145 -8.66 7.40 -10.47
N LEU A 146 -9.89 7.23 -10.00
CA LEU A 146 -10.38 7.91 -8.80
C LEU A 146 -9.58 7.51 -7.57
N PHE A 147 -9.36 6.20 -7.33
CA PHE A 147 -8.60 5.71 -6.18
C PHE A 147 -7.16 6.25 -6.17
N ARG A 148 -6.43 6.10 -7.28
CA ARG A 148 -5.04 6.57 -7.38
C ARG A 148 -4.93 8.10 -7.23
N LEU A 149 -5.89 8.85 -7.80
CA LEU A 149 -5.94 10.30 -7.64
C LEU A 149 -6.24 10.71 -6.19
N GLN A 150 -7.22 10.08 -5.54
CA GLN A 150 -7.56 10.34 -4.15
C GLN A 150 -6.38 10.02 -3.23
N LEU A 151 -5.69 8.90 -3.46
CA LEU A 151 -4.49 8.52 -2.70
C LEU A 151 -3.38 9.57 -2.88
N ALA A 152 -3.12 10.00 -4.12
CA ALA A 152 -2.13 11.04 -4.40
C ALA A 152 -2.48 12.37 -3.71
N LEU A 153 -3.75 12.77 -3.72
CA LEU A 153 -4.22 13.98 -3.03
C LEU A 153 -4.12 13.87 -1.51
N PHE A 154 -4.47 12.71 -0.95
CA PHE A 154 -4.37 12.46 0.47
C PHE A 154 -2.91 12.52 0.95
N ALA A 155 -2.02 11.79 0.27
CA ALA A 155 -0.59 11.78 0.58
C ALA A 155 0.02 13.19 0.47
N ASN A 156 -0.28 13.92 -0.60
CA ASN A 156 0.17 15.30 -0.76
C ASN A 156 -0.36 16.24 0.33
N SER A 157 -1.60 16.06 0.77
CA SER A 157 -2.18 16.87 1.85
C SER A 157 -1.48 16.62 3.18
N LEU A 158 -1.14 15.35 3.48
CA LEU A 158 -0.37 15.00 4.67
C LEU A 158 1.07 15.53 4.59
N MET A 159 1.71 15.39 3.42
CA MET A 159 3.04 15.94 3.16
C MET A 159 3.08 17.46 3.30
N LEU A 160 2.00 18.16 2.96
CA LEU A 160 1.99 19.62 3.11
C LEU A 160 2.25 20.06 4.56
N ILE A 161 1.78 19.30 5.55
CA ILE A 161 2.01 19.60 6.97
C ILE A 161 3.52 19.55 7.30
N GLY A 162 4.21 18.50 6.87
CA GLY A 162 5.65 18.39 7.10
C GLY A 162 6.46 19.36 6.24
N SER A 163 6.02 19.66 5.02
CA SER A 163 6.61 20.71 4.17
C SER A 163 6.55 22.09 4.81
N LEU A 164 5.42 22.46 5.44
CA LEU A 164 5.29 23.70 6.21
C LEU A 164 6.24 23.72 7.42
N TYR A 165 6.40 22.57 8.07
CA TYR A 165 7.30 22.43 9.21
C TYR A 165 8.79 22.53 8.81
N ILE A 166 9.17 21.89 7.70
CA ILE A 166 10.52 22.01 7.09
C ILE A 166 10.76 23.45 6.69
N TRP A 167 9.84 24.07 5.94
CA TRP A 167 9.98 25.45 5.49
C TRP A 167 10.12 26.43 6.65
N ARG A 168 9.27 26.30 7.68
CA ARG A 168 9.38 27.14 8.87
C ARG A 168 10.73 26.96 9.56
N SER A 169 11.19 25.72 9.71
CA SER A 169 12.43 25.39 10.43
C SER A 169 13.69 25.79 9.65
N ALA A 170 13.73 25.53 8.34
CA ALA A 170 14.91 25.69 7.50
C ALA A 170 14.97 27.02 6.75
N VAL A 171 13.86 27.77 6.66
CA VAL A 171 13.79 29.05 5.93
C VAL A 171 13.24 30.16 6.81
N SER A 172 11.97 30.11 7.23
CA SER A 172 11.31 31.24 7.93
C SER A 172 11.99 31.63 9.24
N ASN A 173 12.45 30.66 10.02
CA ASN A 173 13.12 30.95 11.29
C ASN A 173 14.50 31.61 11.10
N LEU A 174 15.12 31.45 9.92
CA LEU A 174 16.42 32.02 9.58
C LEU A 174 16.29 33.37 8.86
N SER A 175 15.11 33.74 8.36
CA SER A 175 14.90 34.98 7.62
C SER A 175 14.96 36.26 8.46
N HIS A 176 15.05 36.14 9.79
CA HIS A 176 15.26 37.28 10.69
C HIS A 176 16.76 37.54 10.98
N SER A 177 17.66 36.74 10.40
CA SER A 177 19.11 36.93 10.51
C SER A 177 19.59 38.06 9.58
N PRO A 178 20.65 38.81 9.93
CA PRO A 178 21.29 39.78 9.04
C PRO A 178 21.71 39.20 7.68
N ALA A 179 21.89 37.88 7.60
CA ALA A 179 22.23 37.16 6.37
C ALA A 179 21.03 36.89 5.44
N ALA A 180 19.79 37.27 5.80
CA ALA A 180 18.58 36.96 5.04
C ALA A 180 18.52 37.64 3.66
N GLU A 181 19.22 38.75 3.47
CA GLU A 181 19.32 39.43 2.17
C GLU A 181 20.48 38.91 1.31
N SER A 182 21.30 38.00 1.84
CA SER A 182 22.43 37.45 1.09
C SER A 182 21.97 36.58 -0.09
N THR A 183 22.72 36.62 -1.19
CA THR A 183 22.51 35.74 -2.35
C THR A 183 22.53 34.27 -1.94
N CYS A 184 23.39 33.89 -0.99
CA CYS A 184 23.48 32.53 -0.46
C CYS A 184 22.15 32.09 0.19
N PHE A 185 21.53 32.95 1.01
CA PHE A 185 20.25 32.64 1.63
C PHE A 185 19.11 32.54 0.60
N GLN A 186 19.11 33.38 -0.43
CA GLN A 186 18.12 33.27 -1.52
C GLN A 186 18.28 31.97 -2.31
N LEU A 187 19.52 31.57 -2.62
CA LEU A 187 19.81 30.27 -3.26
C LEU A 187 19.35 29.11 -2.38
N TRP A 188 19.63 29.15 -1.08
CA TRP A 188 19.17 28.15 -0.11
C TRP A 188 17.63 28.05 -0.09
N LYS A 189 16.93 29.18 -0.03
CA LYS A 189 15.47 29.24 -0.07
C LYS A 189 14.90 28.58 -1.34
N MET A 190 15.51 28.87 -2.50
CA MET A 190 15.12 28.24 -3.76
C MET A 190 15.41 26.73 -3.75
N ALA A 191 16.55 26.31 -3.20
CA ALA A 191 16.90 24.89 -3.09
C ALA A 191 15.89 24.12 -2.21
N VAL A 192 15.52 24.66 -1.05
CA VAL A 192 14.49 24.06 -0.17
C VAL A 192 13.14 24.03 -0.89
N GLY A 193 12.76 25.10 -1.59
CA GLY A 193 11.52 25.13 -2.37
C GLY A 193 11.47 24.07 -3.48
N ALA A 194 12.56 23.93 -4.24
CA ALA A 194 12.70 22.92 -5.29
C ALA A 194 12.67 21.50 -4.72
N PHE A 195 13.36 21.25 -3.60
CA PHE A 195 13.33 19.98 -2.89
C PHE A 195 11.91 19.56 -2.48
N LEU A 196 11.16 20.48 -1.87
CA LEU A 196 9.78 20.20 -1.46
C LEU A 196 8.88 19.97 -2.68
N ALA A 197 9.01 20.78 -3.73
CA ALA A 197 8.26 20.61 -4.97
C ALA A 197 8.52 19.24 -5.63
N LEU A 198 9.79 18.81 -5.68
CA LEU A 198 10.17 17.49 -6.19
C LEU A 198 9.59 16.36 -5.33
N ALA A 199 9.69 16.45 -4.01
CA ALA A 199 9.10 15.45 -3.11
C ALA A 199 7.59 15.31 -3.34
N HIS A 200 6.86 16.42 -3.43
CA HIS A 200 5.42 16.42 -3.70
C HIS A 200 5.07 15.88 -5.10
N SER A 201 5.94 16.06 -6.09
CA SER A 201 5.73 15.55 -7.46
C SER A 201 5.85 14.03 -7.58
N SER A 202 6.41 13.32 -6.59
CA SER A 202 6.61 11.85 -6.62
C SER A 202 5.33 11.08 -6.95
N PHE A 203 4.23 11.33 -6.25
CA PHE A 203 2.94 10.66 -6.50
C PHE A 203 2.32 11.02 -7.86
N PHE A 204 2.67 12.18 -8.44
CA PHE A 204 2.26 12.54 -9.79
C PHE A 204 3.00 11.69 -10.83
N THR A 205 4.29 11.42 -10.60
CA THR A 205 5.10 10.61 -11.53
C THR A 205 4.57 9.18 -11.68
N MET A 206 4.01 8.60 -10.61
CA MET A 206 3.34 7.29 -10.67
C MET A 206 2.17 7.25 -11.66
N LEU A 207 1.46 8.37 -11.84
CA LEU A 207 0.27 8.44 -12.69
C LEU A 207 0.60 8.62 -14.18
N PHE A 208 1.69 9.34 -14.48
CA PHE A 208 1.94 9.84 -15.84
C PHE A 208 3.33 9.51 -16.40
N LEU A 209 4.30 9.20 -15.55
CA LEU A 209 5.70 9.03 -15.91
C LEU A 209 6.18 7.61 -15.60
N VAL A 210 5.46 6.64 -16.17
CA VAL A 210 5.86 5.23 -16.18
C VAL A 210 6.14 4.83 -17.63
N ALA A 211 7.32 4.28 -17.84
CA ALA A 211 7.81 3.82 -19.14
C ALA A 211 8.67 2.57 -18.94
N GLU A 212 9.28 2.10 -20.02
CA GLU A 212 10.19 0.95 -19.98
C GLU A 212 11.39 1.15 -19.03
N GLU A 213 11.93 2.37 -19.01
CA GLU A 213 12.94 2.80 -18.07
C GLU A 213 12.47 4.00 -17.24
N PRO A 214 12.92 4.13 -15.97
CA PRO A 214 12.59 5.27 -15.14
C PRO A 214 13.06 6.59 -15.73
N TYR A 215 12.18 7.60 -15.73
CA TYR A 215 12.60 8.97 -16.00
C TYR A 215 13.50 9.48 -14.87
N LEU A 216 14.56 10.23 -15.23
CA LEU A 216 15.41 10.91 -14.24
C LEU A 216 14.60 11.79 -13.28
N PHE A 217 13.52 12.41 -13.79
CA PHE A 217 12.60 13.19 -12.97
C PHE A 217 11.89 12.34 -11.92
N SER A 218 11.39 11.14 -12.28
CA SER A 218 10.76 10.21 -11.35
C SER A 218 11.75 9.74 -10.27
N LEU A 219 12.97 9.38 -10.67
CA LEU A 219 14.04 9.02 -9.73
C LEU A 219 14.33 10.17 -8.75
N ALA A 220 14.53 11.39 -9.26
CA ALA A 220 14.80 12.55 -8.42
C ALA A 220 13.63 12.88 -7.48
N ALA A 221 12.38 12.82 -7.97
CA ALA A 221 11.19 13.09 -7.18
C ALA A 221 11.03 12.09 -6.02
N TYR A 222 11.20 10.79 -6.28
CA TYR A 222 11.12 9.75 -5.26
C TYR A 222 12.33 9.75 -4.31
N SER A 223 13.54 10.09 -4.78
CA SER A 223 14.68 10.33 -3.89
C SER A 223 14.41 11.51 -2.94
N CYS A 224 13.81 12.60 -3.44
CA CYS A 224 13.40 13.72 -2.60
C CYS A 224 12.30 13.32 -1.61
N LEU A 225 11.38 12.42 -1.97
CA LEU A 225 10.39 11.87 -1.05
C LEU A 225 11.04 11.09 0.11
N GLY A 226 12.03 10.24 -0.17
CA GLY A 226 12.78 9.53 0.86
C GLY A 226 13.52 10.47 1.81
N ALA A 227 14.25 11.45 1.24
CA ALA A 227 14.93 12.49 2.01
C ALA A 227 13.96 13.35 2.83
N TYR A 228 12.77 13.64 2.29
CA TYR A 228 11.70 14.37 2.98
C TYR A 228 11.23 13.64 4.24
N ILE A 229 10.99 12.31 4.15
CA ILE A 229 10.57 11.50 5.29
C ILE A 229 11.65 11.52 6.39
N ILE A 230 12.92 11.33 6.01
CA ILE A 230 14.06 11.38 6.93
C ILE A 230 14.16 12.76 7.61
N MET A 231 14.04 13.84 6.82
CA MET A 231 14.11 15.21 7.33
C MET A 231 13.03 15.51 8.37
N VAL A 232 11.77 15.17 8.06
CA VAL A 232 10.65 15.37 9.00
C VAL A 232 10.92 14.61 10.30
N PHE A 233 11.36 13.35 10.21
CA PHE A 233 11.65 12.54 11.39
C PHE A 233 12.74 13.16 12.28
N PHE A 234 13.88 13.58 11.71
CA PHE A 234 14.97 14.15 12.50
C PHE A 234 14.62 15.53 13.06
N LEU A 235 13.88 16.37 12.33
CA LEU A 235 13.39 17.64 12.86
C LEU A 235 12.46 17.42 14.07
N CYS A 236 11.52 16.46 13.96
CA CYS A 236 10.61 16.11 15.05
C CYS A 236 11.38 15.54 16.25
N THR A 237 12.30 14.60 16.02
CA THR A 237 13.09 13.96 17.08
C THR A 237 13.95 14.98 17.83
N LEU A 238 14.71 15.81 17.10
CA LEU A 238 15.55 16.83 17.73
C LEU A 238 14.73 17.86 18.50
N SER A 239 13.57 18.26 17.96
CA SER A 239 12.65 19.17 18.66
C SER A 239 12.02 18.54 19.91
N GLY A 240 11.72 17.24 19.86
CA GLY A 240 11.21 16.48 21.01
C GLY A 240 12.26 16.33 22.11
N MET A 241 13.50 15.98 21.75
CA MET A 241 14.63 15.89 22.68
C MET A 241 14.88 17.24 23.36
N GLU A 242 14.83 18.35 22.62
CA GLU A 242 15.00 19.68 23.17
C GLU A 242 13.92 20.00 24.22
N GLN A 243 12.65 19.73 23.92
CA GLN A 243 11.54 19.94 24.85
C GLN A 243 11.63 19.04 26.09
N ALA A 244 12.04 17.78 25.93
CA ALA A 244 12.25 16.86 27.05
C ALA A 244 13.37 17.34 27.98
N CYS A 245 14.50 17.79 27.43
CA CYS A 245 15.60 18.37 28.20
C CYS A 245 15.16 19.62 28.97
N GLN A 246 14.37 20.51 28.34
CA GLN A 246 13.83 21.70 29.01
C GLN A 246 12.89 21.33 30.16
N LEU A 247 12.02 20.33 29.96
CA LEU A 247 11.11 19.84 30.99
C LEU A 247 11.85 19.21 32.17
N LEU A 248 12.88 18.40 31.91
CA LEU A 248 13.71 17.78 32.95
C LEU A 248 14.53 18.81 33.74
N ALA A 249 15.06 19.83 33.07
CA ALA A 249 15.80 20.88 33.73
C ALA A 249 14.88 21.78 34.58
N TRP A 250 13.69 22.11 34.07
CA TRP A 250 12.65 22.80 34.84
C TRP A 250 12.26 22.00 36.09
N ARG A 251 12.05 20.68 35.97
CA ARG A 251 11.75 19.79 37.10
C ARG A 251 12.87 19.68 38.13
N SER A 252 14.13 19.80 37.71
CA SER A 252 15.30 19.71 38.61
C SER A 252 15.69 21.05 39.24
N GLY A 253 14.87 22.09 39.08
CA GLY A 253 15.17 23.44 39.58
C GLY A 253 16.39 24.09 38.92
N ARG A 254 16.92 23.50 37.85
CA ARG A 254 18.07 24.02 37.11
C ARG A 254 17.55 25.05 36.11
N VAL A 255 18.00 26.29 36.25
CA VAL A 255 17.82 27.30 35.21
C VAL A 255 18.65 26.85 34.00
N VAL A 256 17.99 26.36 32.95
CA VAL A 256 18.67 26.11 31.68
C VAL A 256 19.16 27.45 31.18
N GLY A 257 20.49 27.63 31.19
CA GLY A 257 21.11 28.79 30.58
C GLY A 257 20.54 28.99 29.18
N SER A 258 20.07 30.20 28.90
CA SER A 258 19.64 30.63 27.58
C SER A 258 20.85 30.68 26.65
N LEU A 259 21.38 29.51 26.26
CA LEU A 259 22.10 29.38 25.00
C LEU A 259 21.26 30.11 23.96
N ASP A 260 21.87 31.14 23.37
CA ASP A 260 21.23 32.15 22.53
C ASP A 260 20.15 31.50 21.65
N LYS A 261 18.89 31.92 21.85
CA LYS A 261 17.73 31.32 21.17
C LYS A 261 17.95 31.27 19.66
N THR A 262 18.66 32.26 19.13
CA THR A 262 19.07 32.38 17.73
C THR A 262 19.97 31.23 17.26
N ARG A 263 20.97 30.85 18.07
CA ARG A 263 21.91 29.75 17.75
C ARG A 263 21.21 28.39 17.78
N LYS A 264 20.35 28.15 18.76
CA LYS A 264 19.55 26.90 18.84
C LYS A 264 18.61 26.76 17.64
N LEU A 265 17.99 27.86 17.24
CA LEU A 265 17.05 27.91 16.12
C LEU A 265 17.73 27.59 14.77
N ALA A 266 19.03 27.85 14.63
CA ALA A 266 19.81 27.55 13.42
C ALA A 266 20.53 26.19 13.47
N VAL A 267 21.07 25.78 14.62
CA VAL A 267 21.84 24.52 14.74
C VAL A 267 20.95 23.29 14.49
N ARG A 268 19.71 23.30 15.00
CA ARG A 268 18.79 22.17 14.84
C ARG A 268 18.46 21.85 13.38
N PRO A 269 17.94 22.80 12.56
CA PRO A 269 17.67 22.53 11.15
C PRO A 269 18.96 22.21 10.38
N ALA A 270 20.10 22.84 10.69
CA ALA A 270 21.38 22.51 10.05
C ALA A 270 21.80 21.05 10.33
N LEU A 271 21.67 20.58 11.57
CA LEU A 271 21.96 19.19 11.94
C LEU A 271 20.99 18.21 11.24
N ALA A 272 19.69 18.53 11.22
CA ALA A 272 18.70 17.70 10.53
C ALA A 272 18.99 17.60 9.03
N VAL A 273 19.37 18.72 8.39
CA VAL A 273 19.79 18.75 6.97
C VAL A 273 21.02 17.89 6.75
N ALA A 274 22.06 18.05 7.58
CA ALA A 274 23.31 17.30 7.45
C ALA A 274 23.09 15.78 7.59
N VAL A 275 22.38 15.35 8.64
CA VAL A 275 22.05 13.94 8.87
C VAL A 275 21.19 13.39 7.74
N THR A 276 20.19 14.14 7.29
CA THR A 276 19.34 13.73 6.16
C THR A 276 20.15 13.54 4.89
N ALA A 277 21.06 14.45 4.57
CA ALA A 277 21.89 14.36 3.38
C ALA A 277 22.77 13.10 3.43
N VAL A 278 23.46 12.85 4.55
CA VAL A 278 24.30 11.67 4.74
C VAL A 278 23.49 10.38 4.61
N LEU A 279 22.36 10.28 5.30
CA LEU A 279 21.51 9.08 5.24
C LEU A 279 20.86 8.90 3.87
N SER A 280 20.45 9.97 3.20
CA SER A 280 19.88 9.88 1.85
C SER A 280 20.92 9.34 0.87
N VAL A 281 22.16 9.83 0.91
CA VAL A 281 23.26 9.32 0.08
C VAL A 281 23.53 7.85 0.39
N ALA A 282 23.68 7.48 1.67
CA ALA A 282 23.88 6.09 2.07
C ALA A 282 22.73 5.18 1.59
N GLY A 283 21.49 5.64 1.70
CA GLY A 283 20.30 4.92 1.27
C GLY A 283 20.24 4.72 -0.24
N LEU A 284 20.55 5.76 -1.01
CA LEU A 284 20.63 5.70 -2.48
C LEU A 284 21.73 4.74 -2.94
N LEU A 285 22.92 4.83 -2.34
CA LEU A 285 24.04 3.96 -2.70
C LEU A 285 23.74 2.49 -2.39
N ASN A 286 23.06 2.21 -1.28
CA ASN A 286 22.62 0.86 -0.92
C ASN A 286 21.55 0.33 -1.90
N ALA A 287 20.55 1.13 -2.23
CA ALA A 287 19.49 0.74 -3.18
C ALA A 287 19.96 0.63 -4.64
N ALA A 288 21.07 1.26 -4.99
CA ALA A 288 21.70 1.15 -6.30
C ALA A 288 22.49 -0.16 -6.49
N GLN A 289 22.84 -0.86 -5.40
CA GLN A 289 23.54 -2.14 -5.50
C GLN A 289 22.61 -3.23 -6.04
N PRO A 290 23.16 -4.25 -6.72
CA PRO A 290 22.45 -5.50 -6.97
C PRO A 290 21.92 -6.10 -5.64
N PRO A 291 20.76 -6.77 -5.66
CA PRO A 291 20.22 -7.45 -4.50
C PRO A 291 21.22 -8.48 -3.98
N ALA A 292 21.30 -8.65 -2.66
CA ALA A 292 22.10 -9.73 -2.09
C ALA A 292 21.47 -11.08 -2.46
N VAL A 293 22.28 -12.03 -2.91
CA VAL A 293 21.85 -13.43 -2.91
C VAL A 293 21.96 -13.95 -1.48
N LYS A 294 20.85 -14.47 -0.93
CA LYS A 294 20.83 -15.08 0.39
C LYS A 294 20.34 -16.51 0.32
N THR A 295 21.23 -17.43 0.65
CA THR A 295 20.90 -18.86 0.74
C THR A 295 20.32 -19.18 2.13
N VAL A 296 19.18 -19.86 2.15
CA VAL A 296 18.45 -20.25 3.36
C VAL A 296 18.14 -21.74 3.27
N GLU A 297 18.71 -22.53 4.15
CA GLU A 297 18.34 -23.94 4.27
C GLU A 297 17.08 -24.07 5.14
N VAL A 298 16.06 -24.75 4.61
CA VAL A 298 14.79 -24.96 5.32
C VAL A 298 14.59 -26.46 5.56
N PRO A 299 14.60 -26.93 6.82
CA PRO A 299 14.32 -28.31 7.13
C PRO A 299 12.81 -28.59 6.98
N ILE A 300 12.43 -29.51 6.09
CA ILE A 300 11.05 -29.87 5.80
C ILE A 300 10.79 -31.33 6.20
N HIS A 301 9.83 -31.52 7.10
CA HIS A 301 9.33 -32.84 7.46
C HIS A 301 8.48 -33.42 6.31
N GLN A 302 8.55 -34.73 6.09
CA GLN A 302 7.89 -35.42 4.96
C GLN A 302 8.29 -34.88 3.56
N LEU A 303 9.47 -34.27 3.43
CA LEU A 303 10.02 -33.95 2.11
C LEU A 303 10.32 -35.27 1.38
N PRO A 304 9.79 -35.50 0.17
CA PRO A 304 10.10 -36.70 -0.60
C PRO A 304 11.62 -36.84 -0.81
N PRO A 305 12.19 -38.05 -0.74
CA PRO A 305 13.64 -38.24 -0.87
C PRO A 305 14.22 -37.69 -2.18
N SER A 306 13.46 -37.71 -3.28
CA SER A 306 13.87 -37.16 -4.58
C SER A 306 13.96 -35.63 -4.60
N MET A 307 13.37 -34.96 -3.60
CA MET A 307 13.26 -33.51 -3.47
C MET A 307 14.22 -32.96 -2.40
N ASP A 308 15.06 -33.81 -1.81
CA ASP A 308 16.13 -33.29 -0.96
C ASP A 308 17.06 -32.40 -1.78
N SER A 309 17.44 -31.27 -1.19
CA SER A 309 18.21 -30.21 -1.86
C SER A 309 17.47 -29.48 -2.99
N LEU A 310 16.14 -29.57 -3.06
CA LEU A 310 15.34 -28.77 -4.01
C LEU A 310 15.64 -27.27 -3.81
N LYS A 311 16.05 -26.60 -4.88
CA LYS A 311 16.37 -25.16 -4.90
C LYS A 311 15.18 -24.34 -5.38
N ILE A 312 14.65 -23.49 -4.51
CA ILE A 312 13.62 -22.51 -4.84
C ILE A 312 14.24 -21.12 -4.81
N VAL A 313 14.24 -20.42 -5.93
CA VAL A 313 14.63 -19.00 -5.94
C VAL A 313 13.38 -18.13 -5.83
N LEU A 314 13.36 -17.30 -4.78
CA LEU A 314 12.27 -16.39 -4.44
C LEU A 314 12.63 -14.96 -4.85
N LEU A 315 11.79 -14.38 -5.70
CA LEU A 315 11.70 -12.96 -5.99
C LEU A 315 10.43 -12.39 -5.37
N SER A 316 10.47 -11.14 -4.94
CA SER A 316 9.32 -10.46 -4.34
C SER A 316 9.48 -8.96 -4.47
N ASP A 317 8.38 -8.21 -4.54
CA ASP A 317 8.41 -6.75 -4.45
C ASP A 317 9.40 -6.08 -5.43
N ILE A 318 9.28 -6.43 -6.72
CA ILE A 318 10.11 -5.88 -7.79
C ILE A 318 9.67 -4.45 -8.14
N HIS A 319 8.37 -4.17 -8.08
CA HIS A 319 7.76 -2.87 -8.38
C HIS A 319 8.23 -2.25 -9.72
N LEU A 320 8.14 -3.00 -10.82
CA LEU A 320 8.31 -2.42 -12.15
C LEU A 320 7.38 -1.23 -12.32
N GLY A 321 7.92 -0.06 -12.65
CA GLY A 321 7.15 1.17 -12.62
C GLY A 321 8.01 2.44 -12.65
N PRO A 322 7.67 3.47 -11.85
CA PRO A 322 8.28 4.80 -12.00
C PRO A 322 9.78 4.86 -11.65
N THR A 323 10.32 3.88 -10.91
CA THR A 323 11.71 3.89 -10.43
C THR A 323 12.46 2.55 -10.59
N VAL A 324 11.82 1.54 -11.18
CA VAL A 324 12.42 0.25 -11.56
C VAL A 324 11.96 -0.08 -12.98
N GLY A 325 12.90 -0.35 -13.88
CA GLY A 325 12.62 -0.64 -15.29
C GLY A 325 13.35 -1.86 -15.81
N ARG A 326 13.41 -1.98 -17.13
CA ARG A 326 13.92 -3.15 -17.86
C ARG A 326 15.35 -3.54 -17.45
N THR A 327 16.26 -2.56 -17.32
CA THR A 327 17.68 -2.79 -17.01
C THR A 327 17.84 -3.54 -15.69
N LYS A 328 17.05 -3.17 -14.66
CA LYS A 328 17.08 -3.89 -13.38
C LYS A 328 16.46 -5.27 -13.50
N MET A 329 15.40 -5.43 -14.30
CA MET A 329 14.78 -6.72 -14.53
C MET A 329 15.73 -7.70 -15.24
N GLU A 330 16.48 -7.26 -16.24
CA GLU A 330 17.52 -8.05 -16.91
C GLU A 330 18.62 -8.49 -15.93
N MET A 331 19.05 -7.58 -15.05
CA MET A 331 19.99 -7.91 -13.98
C MET A 331 19.43 -8.99 -13.04
N PHE A 332 18.17 -8.85 -12.59
CA PHE A 332 17.55 -9.85 -11.71
C PHE A 332 17.46 -11.22 -12.37
N VAL A 333 17.01 -11.29 -13.63
CA VAL A 333 16.91 -12.55 -14.38
C VAL A 333 18.29 -13.20 -14.55
N SER A 334 19.31 -12.42 -14.89
CA SER A 334 20.69 -12.91 -14.98
C SER A 334 21.17 -13.50 -13.64
N MET A 335 20.91 -12.80 -12.54
CA MET A 335 21.27 -13.26 -11.19
C MET A 335 20.54 -14.54 -10.81
N VAL A 336 19.24 -14.67 -11.11
CA VAL A 336 18.47 -15.90 -10.84
C VAL A 336 19.00 -17.06 -11.66
N ASN A 337 19.27 -16.87 -12.94
CA ASN A 337 19.77 -17.94 -13.80
C ASN A 337 21.14 -18.47 -13.34
N MET A 338 21.99 -17.62 -12.76
CA MET A 338 23.27 -18.06 -12.17
C MET A 338 23.13 -18.98 -10.95
N LEU A 339 21.96 -18.99 -10.30
CA LEU A 339 21.68 -19.87 -9.15
C LEU A 339 21.22 -21.26 -9.58
N GLU A 340 20.92 -21.45 -10.86
CA GLU A 340 20.41 -22.69 -11.44
C GLU A 340 19.22 -23.27 -10.64
N PRO A 341 18.12 -22.51 -10.47
CA PRO A 341 17.00 -22.91 -9.64
C PRO A 341 16.25 -24.12 -10.21
N ASP A 342 15.75 -24.97 -9.32
CA ASP A 342 14.75 -25.96 -9.71
C ASP A 342 13.40 -25.27 -9.94
N VAL A 343 12.98 -24.41 -9.02
CA VAL A 343 11.74 -23.64 -9.10
C VAL A 343 12.06 -22.16 -8.91
N THR A 344 11.46 -21.29 -9.71
CA THR A 344 11.45 -19.85 -9.44
C THR A 344 10.06 -19.41 -9.00
N VAL A 345 9.96 -18.62 -7.94
CA VAL A 345 8.69 -18.07 -7.46
C VAL A 345 8.77 -16.56 -7.35
N ILE A 346 7.76 -15.87 -7.85
CA ILE A 346 7.59 -14.41 -7.76
C ILE A 346 6.38 -14.15 -6.85
N VAL A 347 6.64 -13.66 -5.65
CA VAL A 347 5.63 -13.54 -4.59
C VAL A 347 5.15 -12.11 -4.48
N GLY A 348 4.28 -11.70 -5.40
CA GLY A 348 3.57 -10.42 -5.39
C GLY A 348 4.39 -9.16 -5.63
N ASP A 349 3.66 -8.06 -5.82
CA ASP A 349 4.19 -6.71 -6.05
C ASP A 349 5.26 -6.67 -7.16
N LEU A 350 4.92 -7.31 -8.29
CA LEU A 350 5.76 -7.30 -9.48
C LEU A 350 5.75 -5.93 -10.14
N CYS A 351 4.61 -5.22 -10.10
CA CYS A 351 4.37 -4.04 -10.92
C CYS A 351 3.57 -2.92 -10.22
N ASP A 352 3.80 -1.68 -10.66
CA ASP A 352 3.11 -0.46 -10.20
C ASP A 352 2.27 0.20 -11.31
N SER A 353 2.14 -0.44 -12.48
CA SER A 353 1.40 0.08 -13.65
C SER A 353 0.77 -1.04 -14.50
N GLU A 354 0.11 -0.65 -15.58
CA GLU A 354 -0.55 -1.59 -16.51
C GLU A 354 0.45 -2.49 -17.24
N ALA A 355 0.00 -3.71 -17.54
CA ALA A 355 0.75 -4.68 -18.33
C ALA A 355 1.10 -4.15 -19.72
N SER A 356 0.21 -3.35 -20.32
CA SER A 356 0.42 -2.73 -21.63
C SER A 356 1.61 -1.75 -21.65
N VAL A 357 1.77 -0.98 -20.58
CA VAL A 357 2.83 0.03 -20.42
C VAL A 357 4.17 -0.63 -20.10
N LEU A 358 4.16 -1.69 -19.28
CA LEU A 358 5.36 -2.35 -18.79
C LEU A 358 5.74 -3.61 -19.58
N ARG A 359 5.05 -3.91 -20.68
CA ARG A 359 5.28 -5.11 -21.50
C ARG A 359 6.74 -5.30 -21.89
N THR A 360 7.43 -4.24 -22.31
CA THR A 360 8.84 -4.31 -22.69
C THR A 360 9.75 -4.41 -21.46
N ALA A 361 9.40 -3.77 -20.35
CA ALA A 361 10.17 -3.83 -19.11
C ALA A 361 10.14 -5.21 -18.43
N VAL A 362 9.00 -5.92 -18.49
CA VAL A 362 8.84 -7.25 -17.89
C VAL A 362 9.30 -8.40 -18.81
N ALA A 363 9.43 -8.15 -20.12
CA ALA A 363 9.83 -9.15 -21.10
C ALA A 363 11.08 -10.00 -20.73
N PRO A 364 12.11 -9.48 -20.03
CA PRO A 364 13.23 -10.31 -19.60
C PRO A 364 12.83 -11.52 -18.73
N LEU A 365 11.69 -11.50 -18.03
CA LEU A 365 11.21 -12.67 -17.27
C LEU A 365 11.05 -13.92 -18.13
N GLY A 366 10.78 -13.77 -19.43
CA GLY A 366 10.71 -14.89 -20.36
C GLY A 366 12.03 -15.63 -20.59
N GLN A 367 13.14 -15.11 -20.04
CA GLN A 367 14.47 -15.72 -20.08
C GLN A 367 14.84 -16.39 -18.76
N LEU A 368 13.93 -16.45 -17.79
CA LEU A 368 14.15 -17.25 -16.58
C LEU A 368 14.26 -18.74 -16.93
N HIS A 369 15.30 -19.37 -16.39
CA HIS A 369 15.55 -20.79 -16.55
C HIS A 369 15.40 -21.48 -15.20
N SER A 370 14.30 -22.22 -15.06
CA SER A 370 14.02 -23.07 -13.89
C SER A 370 13.54 -24.44 -14.36
N ARG A 371 14.11 -25.51 -13.82
CA ARG A 371 13.87 -26.89 -14.26
C ARG A 371 12.41 -27.34 -14.12
N LEU A 372 11.75 -26.91 -13.05
CA LEU A 372 10.41 -27.33 -12.62
C LEU A 372 9.36 -26.22 -12.71
N GLY A 373 9.72 -25.07 -13.28
CA GLY A 373 8.79 -24.00 -13.64
C GLY A 373 8.93 -22.71 -12.81
N THR A 374 8.33 -21.65 -13.35
CA THR A 374 8.28 -20.32 -12.73
C THR A 374 6.84 -19.99 -12.38
N TYR A 375 6.60 -19.60 -11.12
CA TYR A 375 5.26 -19.35 -10.59
C TYR A 375 5.11 -17.95 -10.02
N PHE A 376 3.90 -17.40 -10.10
CA PHE A 376 3.58 -16.06 -9.62
C PHE A 376 2.32 -16.07 -8.76
N VAL A 377 2.30 -15.26 -7.70
CA VAL A 377 1.07 -14.84 -6.99
C VAL A 377 1.00 -13.33 -6.94
N THR A 378 -0.20 -12.79 -6.91
CA THR A 378 -0.43 -11.34 -6.79
C THR A 378 -0.01 -10.81 -5.42
N GLY A 379 0.48 -9.58 -5.38
CA GLY A 379 0.51 -8.72 -4.21
C GLY A 379 -0.58 -7.65 -4.28
N ASN A 380 -0.55 -6.70 -3.35
CA ASN A 380 -1.55 -5.64 -3.29
C ASN A 380 -1.42 -4.64 -4.46
N HIS A 381 -0.22 -4.46 -5.02
CA HIS A 381 0.00 -3.50 -6.10
C HIS A 381 -0.64 -3.93 -7.43
N GLU A 382 -0.72 -5.24 -7.71
CA GLU A 382 -1.45 -5.74 -8.87
C GLU A 382 -2.92 -5.28 -8.86
N TYR A 383 -3.55 -5.23 -7.68
CA TYR A 383 -4.94 -4.77 -7.54
C TYR A 383 -5.09 -3.25 -7.60
N TYR A 384 -4.08 -2.48 -7.15
CA TYR A 384 -4.06 -1.01 -7.30
C TYR A 384 -3.99 -0.55 -8.76
N THR A 385 -3.42 -1.38 -9.65
CA THR A 385 -3.45 -1.13 -11.10
C THR A 385 -4.75 -1.60 -11.76
N SER A 386 -5.54 -2.44 -11.06
CA SER A 386 -6.79 -3.03 -11.56
C SER A 386 -6.66 -3.64 -12.97
N ASP A 387 -5.50 -4.25 -13.24
CA ASP A 387 -5.11 -4.79 -14.56
C ASP A 387 -4.66 -6.27 -14.45
N VAL A 388 -5.10 -6.95 -13.39
CA VAL A 388 -4.60 -8.29 -12.99
C VAL A 388 -4.75 -9.32 -14.10
N SER A 389 -5.89 -9.34 -14.81
CA SER A 389 -6.12 -10.31 -15.89
C SER A 389 -5.16 -10.12 -17.07
N ASN A 390 -4.82 -8.88 -17.42
CA ASN A 390 -3.85 -8.61 -18.48
C ASN A 390 -2.42 -8.95 -18.03
N TRP A 391 -2.11 -8.72 -16.74
CA TRP A 391 -0.86 -9.18 -16.14
C TRP A 391 -0.73 -10.70 -16.16
N PHE A 392 -1.77 -11.45 -15.79
CA PHE A 392 -1.77 -12.91 -15.88
C PHE A 392 -1.50 -13.37 -17.31
N ALA A 393 -2.25 -12.86 -18.29
CA ALA A 393 -2.05 -13.23 -19.70
C ALA A 393 -0.64 -12.89 -20.22
N LEU A 394 -0.08 -11.75 -19.79
CA LEU A 394 1.29 -11.36 -20.15
C LEU A 394 2.32 -12.30 -19.53
N LEU A 395 2.19 -12.63 -18.24
CA LEU A 395 3.09 -13.54 -17.54
C LEU A 395 3.05 -14.96 -18.12
N GLU A 396 1.86 -15.47 -18.43
CA GLU A 396 1.71 -16.76 -19.10
C GLU A 396 2.43 -16.78 -20.45
N SER A 397 2.36 -15.70 -21.23
CA SER A 397 3.09 -15.57 -22.49
C SER A 397 4.62 -15.55 -22.32
N LEU A 398 5.11 -15.33 -21.10
CA LEU A 398 6.52 -15.36 -20.71
C LEU A 398 6.88 -16.65 -19.95
N ASN A 399 6.02 -17.68 -19.98
CA ASN A 399 6.18 -18.95 -19.25
C ASN A 399 6.25 -18.79 -17.71
N VAL A 400 5.67 -17.72 -17.17
CA VAL A 400 5.46 -17.52 -15.74
C VAL A 400 4.01 -17.86 -15.43
N LYS A 401 3.75 -18.94 -14.69
CA LYS A 401 2.39 -19.39 -14.38
C LYS A 401 1.82 -18.66 -13.16
N PRO A 402 0.76 -17.84 -13.28
CA PRO A 402 0.04 -17.32 -12.14
C PRO A 402 -0.68 -18.45 -11.38
N LEU A 403 -0.65 -18.43 -10.05
CA LEU A 403 -1.39 -19.33 -9.17
C LEU A 403 -2.55 -18.56 -8.53
N HIS A 404 -3.66 -18.45 -9.26
CA HIS A 404 -4.84 -17.69 -8.85
C HIS A 404 -5.76 -18.50 -7.92
N ASN A 405 -5.38 -18.56 -6.63
CA ASN A 405 -5.97 -19.49 -5.66
C ASN A 405 -5.92 -20.94 -6.20
N GLU A 406 -4.75 -21.34 -6.67
CA GLU A 406 -4.51 -22.61 -7.37
C GLU A 406 -3.23 -23.26 -6.84
N ASN A 407 -3.07 -24.54 -7.13
CA ASN A 407 -1.85 -25.28 -6.84
C ASN A 407 -1.35 -26.06 -8.04
N VAL A 408 -0.10 -26.49 -7.92
CA VAL A 408 0.54 -27.44 -8.82
C VAL A 408 1.29 -28.48 -7.99
N LYS A 409 1.32 -29.71 -8.51
CA LYS A 409 2.16 -30.77 -7.96
C LYS A 409 3.52 -30.72 -8.66
N ILE A 410 4.58 -30.53 -7.88
CA ILE A 410 5.95 -30.49 -8.38
C ILE A 410 6.60 -31.84 -8.08
N SER A 411 7.07 -32.55 -9.11
CA SER A 411 7.80 -33.82 -9.01
C SER A 411 9.23 -33.66 -9.54
N ALA A 412 10.19 -34.42 -9.01
CA ALA A 412 11.60 -34.33 -9.40
C ALA A 412 11.81 -34.65 -10.88
N THR A 413 10.93 -35.45 -11.50
CA THR A 413 10.97 -35.80 -12.92
C THR A 413 10.38 -34.73 -13.85
N GLY A 414 9.77 -33.67 -13.31
CA GLY A 414 9.10 -32.60 -14.08
C GLY A 414 7.77 -33.01 -14.72
N ALA A 415 7.39 -34.29 -14.64
CA ALA A 415 6.14 -34.78 -15.20
C ALA A 415 4.96 -34.38 -14.32
N GLN A 416 4.06 -33.54 -14.87
CA GLN A 416 2.75 -33.21 -14.30
C GLN A 416 1.88 -34.48 -14.31
N HIS A 417 2.07 -35.37 -13.34
CA HIS A 417 1.27 -36.59 -13.24
C HIS A 417 -0.14 -36.24 -12.78
N GLY A 418 -1.09 -36.31 -13.71
CA GLY A 418 -2.49 -36.50 -13.37
C GLY A 418 -2.65 -37.87 -12.70
N GLY A 419 -2.82 -37.87 -11.38
CA GLY A 419 -3.48 -38.96 -10.65
C GLY A 419 -2.76 -40.31 -10.58
N GLY A 420 -1.43 -40.36 -10.47
CA GLY A 420 -0.73 -41.57 -10.02
C GLY A 420 -0.47 -41.51 -8.51
N ASP A 421 -0.73 -42.59 -7.78
CA ASP A 421 -0.58 -42.76 -6.32
C ASP A 421 0.89 -42.68 -5.82
N GLY A 422 1.80 -42.07 -6.58
CA GLY A 422 3.18 -41.88 -6.15
C GLY A 422 3.30 -40.71 -5.17
N GLU A 423 3.93 -40.94 -4.01
CA GLU A 423 4.15 -39.92 -2.96
C GLU A 423 5.31 -38.94 -3.27
N ASP A 424 5.88 -39.00 -4.48
CA ASP A 424 7.14 -38.34 -4.84
C ASP A 424 6.95 -36.94 -5.45
N TRP A 425 6.19 -36.09 -4.76
CA TRP A 425 5.90 -34.71 -5.17
C TRP A 425 5.61 -33.80 -3.97
N ILE A 426 5.72 -32.48 -4.20
CA ILE A 426 5.31 -31.43 -3.26
C ILE A 426 4.15 -30.63 -3.83
N CYS A 427 3.24 -30.15 -2.98
CA CYS A 427 2.20 -29.19 -3.35
C CYS A 427 2.80 -27.77 -3.30
N LEU A 428 2.87 -27.09 -4.44
CA LEU A 428 3.12 -25.65 -4.49
C LEU A 428 1.78 -24.95 -4.74
N ALA A 429 1.27 -24.27 -3.72
CA ALA A 429 0.01 -23.53 -3.78
C ALA A 429 0.26 -22.03 -3.77
N GLY A 430 -0.64 -21.27 -4.38
CA GLY A 430 -0.63 -19.81 -4.34
C GLY A 430 -2.02 -19.26 -4.06
N VAL A 431 -2.08 -18.20 -3.25
CA VAL A 431 -3.31 -17.44 -3.00
C VAL A 431 -3.21 -16.04 -3.56
N ASP A 432 -4.35 -15.50 -3.97
CA ASP A 432 -4.50 -14.10 -4.29
C ASP A 432 -4.27 -13.20 -3.06
N ASP A 433 -3.90 -11.94 -3.31
CA ASP A 433 -3.65 -11.01 -2.22
C ASP A 433 -4.94 -10.61 -1.49
N ILE A 434 -4.85 -10.48 -0.16
CA ILE A 434 -5.98 -10.10 0.70
C ILE A 434 -6.50 -8.69 0.42
N GLU A 435 -5.72 -7.84 -0.26
CA GLU A 435 -6.18 -6.50 -0.68
C GLU A 435 -7.31 -6.58 -1.70
N ALA A 436 -7.41 -7.67 -2.47
CA ALA A 436 -8.50 -7.86 -3.43
C ALA A 436 -9.88 -7.88 -2.74
N ASP A 437 -10.00 -8.56 -1.60
CA ASP A 437 -11.23 -8.61 -0.79
C ASP A 437 -11.57 -7.22 -0.23
N ILE A 438 -10.54 -6.51 0.24
CA ILE A 438 -10.60 -5.15 0.80
C ILE A 438 -11.10 -4.15 -0.25
N LEU A 439 -10.74 -4.35 -1.52
CA LEU A 439 -11.16 -3.51 -2.65
C LEU A 439 -12.44 -4.01 -3.34
N HIS A 440 -13.02 -5.13 -2.90
CA HIS A 440 -14.15 -5.80 -3.56
C HIS A 440 -13.88 -6.12 -5.04
N TYR A 441 -12.65 -6.55 -5.34
CA TYR A 441 -12.26 -6.91 -6.70
C TYR A 441 -12.92 -8.25 -7.10
N SER A 442 -13.82 -8.21 -8.07
CA SER A 442 -14.65 -9.37 -8.43
C SER A 442 -13.80 -10.56 -8.91
N GLY A 443 -14.08 -11.74 -8.35
CA GLY A 443 -13.40 -12.99 -8.73
C GLY A 443 -12.01 -13.19 -8.12
N HIS A 444 -11.54 -12.22 -7.34
CA HIS A 444 -10.25 -12.27 -6.64
C HIS A 444 -10.45 -12.13 -5.13
N GLY A 445 -9.40 -12.45 -4.37
CA GLY A 445 -9.47 -12.55 -2.91
C GLY A 445 -8.80 -13.83 -2.43
N MET A 446 -8.31 -13.83 -1.19
CA MET A 446 -7.59 -14.99 -0.66
C MET A 446 -8.57 -16.16 -0.45
N ASP A 447 -8.49 -17.20 -1.29
CA ASP A 447 -9.26 -18.43 -1.17
C ASP A 447 -8.32 -19.62 -0.92
N LEU A 448 -8.04 -19.85 0.36
CA LEU A 448 -7.14 -20.91 0.80
C LEU A 448 -7.73 -22.31 0.55
N VAL A 449 -9.05 -22.47 0.60
CA VAL A 449 -9.71 -23.76 0.39
C VAL A 449 -9.53 -24.20 -1.05
N LYS A 450 -9.77 -23.28 -2.00
CA LYS A 450 -9.52 -23.52 -3.42
C LYS A 450 -8.04 -23.74 -3.70
N ALA A 451 -7.16 -22.88 -3.17
CA ALA A 451 -5.72 -22.98 -3.38
C ALA A 451 -5.12 -24.32 -2.91
N LEU A 452 -5.61 -24.87 -1.80
CA LEU A 452 -5.14 -26.15 -1.25
C LEU A 452 -6.00 -27.36 -1.66
N GLY A 453 -6.92 -27.20 -2.60
CA GLY A 453 -7.74 -28.29 -3.12
C GLY A 453 -6.87 -29.41 -3.69
N GLY A 454 -6.97 -30.61 -3.12
CA GLY A 454 -6.18 -31.78 -3.53
C GLY A 454 -4.76 -31.86 -2.93
N CYS A 455 -4.37 -30.91 -2.06
CA CYS A 455 -3.14 -30.98 -1.29
C CYS A 455 -3.42 -31.60 0.08
N SER A 456 -3.10 -32.90 0.22
CA SER A 456 -3.24 -33.64 1.46
C SER A 456 -2.30 -33.10 2.55
N PRO A 457 -2.71 -33.07 3.82
CA PRO A 457 -1.83 -32.79 4.96
C PRO A 457 -0.62 -33.73 5.06
N ASP A 458 -0.68 -34.92 4.44
CA ASP A 458 0.41 -35.90 4.47
C ASP A 458 1.53 -35.60 3.45
N HIS A 459 1.32 -34.63 2.55
CA HIS A 459 2.31 -34.20 1.57
C HIS A 459 2.88 -32.83 1.93
N THR A 460 4.17 -32.64 1.62
CA THR A 460 4.82 -31.32 1.78
C THR A 460 4.05 -30.26 0.99
N THR A 461 3.59 -29.23 1.69
CA THR A 461 2.89 -28.08 1.12
C THR A 461 3.70 -26.81 1.32
N ILE A 462 3.99 -26.13 0.21
CA ILE A 462 4.61 -24.80 0.15
C ILE A 462 3.55 -23.82 -0.35
N LEU A 463 3.24 -22.80 0.44
CA LEU A 463 2.26 -21.77 0.10
C LEU A 463 2.95 -20.46 -0.27
N LEU A 464 2.60 -19.90 -1.42
CA LEU A 464 2.94 -18.55 -1.82
C LEU A 464 1.80 -17.62 -1.37
N ALA A 465 2.11 -16.70 -0.45
CA ALA A 465 1.16 -15.71 0.04
C ALA A 465 1.90 -14.39 0.28
N HIS A 466 1.60 -13.36 -0.51
CA HIS A 466 2.40 -12.14 -0.55
C HIS A 466 2.52 -11.45 0.82
N GLN A 467 1.40 -11.18 1.50
CA GLN A 467 1.44 -10.49 2.80
C GLN A 467 1.69 -11.43 3.99
N PRO A 468 2.53 -11.04 4.98
CA PRO A 468 2.66 -11.76 6.25
C PRO A 468 1.34 -11.97 7.00
N LEU A 469 0.36 -11.07 6.83
CA LEU A 469 -0.97 -11.25 7.40
C LEU A 469 -1.73 -12.41 6.73
N ALA A 470 -1.59 -12.58 5.42
CA ALA A 470 -2.14 -13.73 4.70
C ALA A 470 -1.47 -15.03 5.18
N ALA A 471 -0.16 -15.02 5.38
CA ALA A 471 0.57 -16.15 5.98
C ALA A 471 0.02 -16.51 7.37
N LYS A 472 -0.19 -15.52 8.25
CA LYS A 472 -0.81 -15.75 9.57
C LYS A 472 -2.22 -16.34 9.46
N ARG A 473 -3.06 -15.83 8.56
CA ARG A 473 -4.42 -16.37 8.33
C ARG A 473 -4.38 -17.80 7.81
N ALA A 474 -3.46 -18.10 6.90
CA ALA A 474 -3.28 -19.44 6.35
C ALA A 474 -2.90 -20.45 7.44
N LEU A 475 -1.94 -20.11 8.30
CA LEU A 475 -1.52 -20.97 9.42
C LEU A 475 -2.64 -21.23 10.44
N GLN A 476 -3.51 -20.23 10.67
CA GLN A 476 -4.67 -20.39 11.55
C GLN A 476 -5.70 -21.37 11.00
N ALA A 477 -5.85 -21.43 9.67
CA ALA A 477 -6.80 -22.32 9.00
C ALA A 477 -6.22 -23.70 8.67
N ARG A 478 -4.93 -23.77 8.32
CA ARG A 478 -4.20 -24.96 7.86
C ARG A 478 -2.81 -25.00 8.52
N PRO A 479 -2.72 -25.45 9.78
CA PRO A 479 -1.46 -25.52 10.51
C PRO A 479 -0.50 -26.59 9.96
N ASP A 480 -0.98 -27.44 9.05
CA ASP A 480 -0.23 -28.50 8.37
C ASP A 480 0.61 -28.00 7.17
N ILE A 481 0.50 -26.72 6.78
CA ILE A 481 1.40 -26.13 5.78
C ILE A 481 2.84 -26.16 6.32
N ASN A 482 3.81 -26.58 5.50
CA ASN A 482 5.20 -26.73 5.93
C ASN A 482 6.02 -25.45 5.74
N LEU A 483 5.79 -24.71 4.65
CA LEU A 483 6.53 -23.49 4.33
C LEU A 483 5.61 -22.46 3.69
N ILE A 484 5.61 -21.23 4.20
CA ILE A 484 4.98 -20.07 3.55
C ILE A 484 6.04 -19.10 3.10
N LEU A 485 5.98 -18.69 1.83
CA LEU A 485 6.85 -17.66 1.26
C LEU A 485 6.04 -16.37 1.09
N SER A 486 6.57 -15.28 1.63
CA SER A 486 5.95 -13.95 1.68
C SER A 486 6.95 -12.83 1.36
N GLY A 487 6.42 -11.64 1.09
CA GLY A 487 7.15 -10.40 0.84
C GLY A 487 6.51 -9.23 1.58
N HIS A 488 6.17 -8.16 0.86
CA HIS A 488 5.33 -7.02 1.26
C HIS A 488 5.98 -6.03 2.25
N THR A 489 6.74 -6.52 3.23
CA THR A 489 7.24 -5.65 4.31
C THR A 489 8.39 -4.76 3.87
N HIS A 490 9.11 -5.15 2.81
CA HIS A 490 10.39 -4.56 2.38
C HIS A 490 11.48 -4.51 3.48
N ALA A 491 11.31 -5.27 4.57
CA ALA A 491 12.01 -5.03 5.84
C ALA A 491 11.98 -3.55 6.27
N GLY A 492 10.87 -2.86 5.97
CA GLY A 492 10.68 -1.45 6.24
C GLY A 492 11.29 -0.47 5.25
N GLN A 493 12.07 -0.93 4.27
CA GLN A 493 12.81 -0.19 3.25
C GLN A 493 13.71 0.95 3.76
N ILE A 494 13.13 1.99 4.35
CA ILE A 494 13.82 3.18 4.85
C ILE A 494 13.50 3.42 6.33
N PHE A 495 14.52 3.73 7.12
CA PHE A 495 14.33 4.29 8.45
C PHE A 495 13.64 5.67 8.36
N PRO A 496 12.66 6.00 9.22
CA PRO A 496 12.17 5.24 10.37
C PRO A 496 10.99 4.30 10.08
N LEU A 497 10.57 4.15 8.83
CA LEU A 497 9.41 3.33 8.46
C LEU A 497 9.60 1.85 8.80
N ASN A 498 10.85 1.39 8.91
CA ASN A 498 11.18 0.06 9.40
C ASN A 498 10.68 -0.27 10.80
N VAL A 499 10.64 0.70 11.71
CA VAL A 499 10.07 0.48 13.05
C VAL A 499 8.56 0.21 12.94
N ALA A 500 7.85 0.98 12.11
CA ALA A 500 6.42 0.78 11.90
C ALA A 500 6.15 -0.59 11.24
N ALA A 501 6.92 -0.93 10.20
CA ALA A 501 6.79 -2.22 9.51
C ALA A 501 7.03 -3.40 10.47
N TYR A 502 8.00 -3.30 11.37
CA TYR A 502 8.26 -4.31 12.39
C TYR A 502 7.09 -4.48 13.38
N LEU A 503 6.47 -3.37 13.81
CA LEU A 503 5.40 -3.39 14.80
C LEU A 503 4.04 -3.82 14.24
N LEU A 504 3.81 -3.61 12.94
CA LEU A 504 2.48 -3.75 12.33
C LEU A 504 2.31 -5.06 11.52
N ASN A 505 3.40 -5.79 11.30
CA ASN A 505 3.35 -7.08 10.60
C ASN A 505 3.59 -8.23 11.57
N PRO A 506 2.85 -9.36 11.42
CA PRO A 506 3.06 -10.54 12.26
C PRO A 506 4.44 -11.17 12.04
N PHE A 507 5.01 -11.01 10.85
CA PHE A 507 6.37 -11.42 10.50
C PHE A 507 7.03 -10.26 9.76
N PHE A 508 8.27 -9.92 10.12
CA PHE A 508 8.95 -8.73 9.61
C PHE A 508 9.86 -9.05 8.41
N ALA A 509 10.91 -9.85 8.60
CA ALA A 509 11.84 -10.26 7.54
C ALA A 509 12.66 -11.47 8.00
N GLY A 510 12.98 -12.37 7.07
CA GLY A 510 13.76 -13.58 7.32
C GLY A 510 12.93 -14.83 7.58
N LEU A 511 13.60 -15.90 8.04
CA LEU A 511 13.00 -17.20 8.31
C LEU A 511 12.49 -17.27 9.75
N TYR A 512 11.23 -17.63 9.90
CA TYR A 512 10.55 -17.87 11.18
C TYR A 512 10.15 -19.33 11.27
N GLN A 513 10.52 -20.02 12.34
CA GLN A 513 9.93 -21.31 12.70
C GLN A 513 8.71 -21.03 13.59
N VAL A 514 7.51 -21.27 13.07
CA VAL A 514 6.24 -20.91 13.74
C VAL A 514 5.57 -22.10 14.42
N ALA A 515 5.96 -23.32 14.03
CA ALA A 515 5.66 -24.57 14.71
C ALA A 515 6.83 -25.55 14.53
N GLN A 516 6.75 -26.75 15.12
CA GLN A 516 7.85 -27.74 15.04
C GLN A 516 8.30 -28.02 13.60
N THR A 517 7.35 -28.10 12.65
CA THR A 517 7.58 -28.48 11.25
C THR A 517 7.14 -27.40 10.25
N THR A 518 6.79 -26.19 10.73
CA THR A 518 6.24 -25.12 9.88
C THR A 518 7.09 -23.86 9.93
N PHE A 519 7.36 -23.33 8.75
CA PHE A 519 8.20 -22.16 8.55
C PHE A 519 7.47 -21.07 7.76
N VAL A 520 7.83 -19.82 8.04
CA VAL A 520 7.45 -18.65 7.23
C VAL A 520 8.72 -17.92 6.86
N TYR A 521 8.92 -17.68 5.56
CA TYR A 521 9.98 -16.81 5.07
C TYR A 521 9.40 -15.50 4.55
N VAL A 522 9.87 -14.38 5.09
CA VAL A 522 9.50 -13.04 4.58
C VAL A 522 10.71 -12.42 3.90
N SER A 523 10.63 -12.30 2.58
CA SER A 523 11.63 -11.59 1.78
C SER A 523 11.63 -10.10 2.14
N PRO A 524 12.81 -9.46 2.29
CA PRO A 524 12.89 -8.02 2.41
C PRO A 524 12.64 -7.32 1.07
N GLY A 525 12.30 -8.02 -0.01
CA GLY A 525 12.06 -7.50 -1.36
C GLY A 525 13.30 -7.53 -2.25
N THR A 526 13.12 -7.87 -3.53
CA THR A 526 14.15 -7.91 -4.58
C THR A 526 14.56 -6.52 -5.04
N ALA A 527 13.69 -5.53 -4.90
CA ALA A 527 14.00 -4.15 -5.20
C ALA A 527 13.54 -3.20 -4.07
N TYR A 528 12.74 -2.21 -4.43
CA TYR A 528 12.14 -1.22 -3.54
C TYR A 528 10.83 -0.72 -4.15
N TYR A 529 9.88 -0.31 -3.32
CA TYR A 529 8.69 0.42 -3.79
C TYR A 529 9.03 1.91 -3.91
N GLY A 530 8.75 2.53 -5.06
CA GLY A 530 8.80 3.98 -5.28
C GLY A 530 10.14 4.67 -4.94
N ILE A 531 10.44 4.85 -3.65
CA ILE A 531 11.63 5.49 -3.09
C ILE A 531 12.88 4.63 -3.35
N PRO A 532 13.83 5.08 -4.20
CA PRO A 532 15.04 4.32 -4.53
C PRO A 532 16.09 4.45 -3.43
N MET A 533 15.73 4.14 -2.17
CA MET A 533 16.62 4.20 -1.01
C MET A 533 16.39 2.98 -0.12
N ARG A 534 17.47 2.45 0.46
CA ARG A 534 17.40 1.42 1.52
C ARG A 534 18.24 1.81 2.73
N LEU A 535 17.59 1.99 3.88
CA LEU A 535 18.23 2.36 5.15
C LEU A 535 17.77 1.41 6.26
N GLY A 536 18.71 0.63 6.80
CA GLY A 536 18.38 -0.43 7.77
C GLY A 536 17.73 -1.66 7.14
N SER A 537 17.79 -1.79 5.80
CA SER A 537 17.33 -2.93 5.01
C SER A 537 18.29 -3.14 3.82
N ARG A 538 18.20 -4.29 3.16
CA ARG A 538 18.96 -4.60 1.93
C ARG A 538 18.12 -5.46 1.01
N ALA A 539 18.13 -5.15 -0.29
CA ALA A 539 17.35 -5.91 -1.28
C ALA A 539 17.93 -7.33 -1.41
N GLU A 540 17.07 -8.30 -1.72
CA GLU A 540 17.43 -9.72 -1.67
C GLU A 540 16.81 -10.54 -2.81
N ILE A 541 17.62 -11.46 -3.35
CA ILE A 541 17.16 -12.65 -4.07
C ILE A 541 17.41 -13.82 -3.13
N THR A 542 16.37 -14.53 -2.72
CA THR A 542 16.51 -15.63 -1.76
C THR A 542 16.63 -16.95 -2.49
N GLU A 543 17.67 -17.72 -2.21
CA GLU A 543 17.80 -19.12 -2.60
C GLU A 543 17.39 -19.99 -1.41
N LEU A 544 16.23 -20.61 -1.46
CA LEU A 544 15.80 -21.58 -0.45
C LEU A 544 16.24 -22.98 -0.88
N ILE A 545 16.97 -23.67 -0.02
CA ILE A 545 17.37 -25.07 -0.21
C ILE A 545 16.55 -25.91 0.76
N LEU A 546 15.64 -26.72 0.24
CA LEU A 546 14.86 -27.62 1.09
C LEU A 546 15.73 -28.79 1.51
N ARG A 547 15.79 -29.05 2.82
CA ARG A 547 16.49 -30.18 3.40
C ARG A 547 15.48 -31.12 4.00
N ARG A 548 15.59 -32.40 3.70
CA ARG A 548 14.76 -33.42 4.35
C ARG A 548 15.09 -33.45 5.85
N ALA A 549 14.09 -33.20 6.68
CA ALA A 549 14.18 -33.39 8.11
C ALA A 549 13.72 -34.81 8.49
N PRO A 550 14.37 -35.44 9.49
CA PRO A 550 14.00 -36.76 9.98
C PRO A 550 12.62 -36.79 10.66
#